data_AF-A0A950IU51-F1
#
_entry.id   AF-A0A950IU51-F1
#
_cell.length_a   1.000
_cell.length_b   1.000
_cell.length_c   1.000
_cell.angle_alpha   90.00
_cell.angle_beta   90.00
_cell.angle_gamma   90.00
#
_symmetry.space_group_name_H-M   'P 1'
#
loop_
_entity.id
_entity.type
_entity.pdbx_description
1 polymer ?
#
loop_
_entity_poly.entity_id
_entity_poly.type
_entity_poly.pdbx_seq_one_letter_code
_entity_poly.pdbx_strand_id
1 'polypeptide(L)'
;MSVLRAIFRFFYEIFFGCSHGHLTRIFTLQDETYRVCLDCGVHIPYSPVSMRPLSGRELRRMRAARAGELKIVPAGVSAAPLQSAERKSSVA
;
A
#
# COMPACT_ATOMS: atom_id res chain seq x y z
N MET A 1 -29.88 22.97 -8.94
CA MET A 1 -28.85 23.17 -7.88
C MET A 1 -28.15 21.85 -7.50
N SER A 2 -27.76 21.02 -8.47
CA SER A 2 -27.04 19.75 -8.25
C SER A 2 -25.53 19.92 -8.51
N VAL A 3 -25.18 20.74 -9.50
CA VAL A 3 -23.80 20.99 -9.93
C VAL A 3 -22.97 21.65 -8.83
N LEU A 4 -23.50 22.68 -8.17
CA LEU A 4 -22.80 23.35 -7.05
C LEU A 4 -22.52 22.40 -5.88
N ARG A 5 -23.45 21.47 -5.59
CA ARG A 5 -23.26 20.46 -4.53
C ARG A 5 -22.19 19.45 -4.91
N ALA A 6 -22.13 19.04 -6.17
CA ALA A 6 -21.09 18.14 -6.68
C ALA A 6 -19.71 18.81 -6.63
N ILE A 7 -19.60 20.07 -7.05
CA ILE A 7 -18.37 20.85 -6.97
C ILE A 7 -17.93 21.01 -5.52
N PHE A 8 -18.85 21.36 -4.61
CA PHE A 8 -18.53 21.54 -3.20
C PHE A 8 -18.05 20.23 -2.55
N ARG A 9 -18.68 19.09 -2.85
CA ARG A 9 -18.23 17.78 -2.37
C ARG A 9 -16.85 17.41 -2.90
N PHE A 10 -16.59 17.65 -4.17
CA PHE A 10 -15.29 17.40 -4.79
C PHE A 10 -14.17 18.17 -4.07
N PHE A 11 -14.34 19.48 -3.86
CA PHE A 11 -13.35 20.27 -3.13
C PHE A 11 -13.25 19.85 -1.66
N TYR A 12 -14.36 19.56 -1.00
CA TYR A 12 -14.35 19.13 0.40
C TYR A 12 -13.57 17.82 0.60
N GLU A 13 -13.74 16.84 -0.30
CA GLU A 13 -12.97 15.59 -0.29
C GLU A 13 -11.47 15.80 -0.54
N ILE A 14 -11.11 16.77 -1.38
CA ILE A 14 -9.70 17.14 -1.62
C ILE A 14 -9.07 17.74 -0.37
N PHE A 15 -9.78 18.62 0.34
CA PHE A 15 -9.23 19.34 1.48
C PHE A 15 -9.27 18.52 2.78
N PHE A 16 -10.32 17.73 3.01
CA PHE A 16 -10.54 17.02 4.28
C PHE A 16 -10.38 15.49 4.20
N GLY A 17 -10.24 14.93 2.98
CA GLY A 17 -10.12 13.49 2.74
C GLY A 17 -11.47 12.77 2.56
N CYS A 18 -11.44 11.45 2.33
CA CYS A 18 -12.65 10.61 2.26
C CYS A 18 -13.21 10.38 3.68
N SER A 19 -14.40 10.93 3.94
CA SER A 19 -15.20 10.69 5.15
C SER A 19 -16.30 9.64 4.93
N HIS A 20 -16.33 8.98 3.77
CA HIS A 20 -17.33 7.98 3.45
C HIS A 20 -17.15 6.72 4.31
N GLY A 21 -18.27 6.09 4.68
CA GLY A 21 -18.26 4.84 5.43
C GLY A 21 -18.06 3.60 4.55
N HIS A 22 -18.23 3.74 3.23
CA HIS A 22 -18.17 2.61 2.29
C HIS A 22 -16.74 2.40 1.79
N LEU A 23 -15.99 1.59 2.55
CA LEU A 23 -14.58 1.31 2.33
C LEU A 23 -14.38 -0.18 2.02
N THR A 24 -13.46 -0.49 1.13
CA THR A 24 -13.03 -1.88 0.90
C THR A 24 -12.37 -2.46 2.14
N ARG A 25 -12.24 -3.79 2.17
CA ARG A 25 -11.30 -4.43 3.08
C ARG A 25 -9.88 -3.92 2.82
N ILE A 26 -9.03 -3.98 3.84
CA ILE A 26 -7.61 -3.69 3.70
C ILE A 26 -6.99 -4.81 2.85
N PHE A 27 -6.22 -4.42 1.84
CA PHE A 27 -5.44 -5.35 1.03
C PHE A 27 -4.06 -4.77 0.73
N THR A 28 -3.16 -5.63 0.30
CA THR A 28 -1.78 -5.26 -0.06
C THR A 28 -1.59 -5.50 -1.55
N LEU A 29 -1.09 -4.49 -2.26
CA LEU A 29 -0.76 -4.57 -3.68
C LEU A 29 0.57 -3.85 -3.92
N GLN A 30 1.50 -4.50 -4.63
CA GLN A 30 2.84 -3.95 -4.92
C GLN A 30 3.54 -3.45 -3.66
N ASP A 31 3.55 -4.28 -2.61
CA ASP A 31 4.03 -3.99 -1.26
C ASP A 31 3.32 -2.84 -0.53
N GLU A 32 2.37 -2.12 -1.12
CA GLU A 32 1.59 -1.10 -0.41
C GLU A 32 0.32 -1.69 0.20
N THR A 33 0.13 -1.49 1.50
CA THR A 33 -1.12 -1.87 2.19
C THR A 33 -2.04 -0.65 2.23
N TYR A 34 -3.27 -0.80 1.74
CA TYR A 34 -4.23 0.29 1.71
C TYR A 34 -5.68 -0.22 1.68
N ARG A 35 -6.62 0.71 1.86
CA ARG A 35 -8.05 0.51 1.59
C ARG A 35 -8.53 1.55 0.59
N VAL A 36 -9.58 1.25 -0.16
CA VAL A 36 -10.16 2.15 -1.14
C VAL A 36 -11.55 2.56 -0.72
N CYS A 37 -11.86 3.84 -0.87
CA CYS A 37 -13.19 4.39 -0.69
C CYS A 37 -14.02 4.03 -1.94
N LEU A 38 -15.10 3.26 -1.82
CA LEU A 38 -15.88 2.80 -2.98
C LEU A 38 -16.76 3.90 -3.58
N ASP A 39 -17.01 4.96 -2.82
CA ASP A 39 -17.83 6.09 -3.27
C ASP A 39 -17.01 7.13 -4.06
N CYS A 40 -15.76 7.39 -3.68
CA CYS A 40 -14.91 8.40 -4.33
C CYS A 40 -13.56 7.88 -4.85
N GLY A 41 -13.24 6.60 -4.68
CA GLY A 41 -12.03 5.97 -5.20
C GLY A 41 -10.73 6.34 -4.48
N VAL A 42 -10.79 7.09 -3.38
CA VAL A 42 -9.58 7.53 -2.65
C VAL A 42 -8.87 6.35 -2.01
N HIS A 43 -7.55 6.29 -2.23
CA HIS A 43 -6.64 5.34 -1.60
C HIS A 43 -6.22 5.85 -0.21
N ILE A 44 -6.49 5.06 0.82
CA ILE A 44 -6.13 5.37 2.20
C ILE A 44 -5.02 4.40 2.61
N PRO A 45 -3.76 4.86 2.73
CA PRO A 45 -2.63 4.01 3.02
C PRO A 45 -2.63 3.52 4.46
N TYR A 46 -2.20 2.27 4.66
CA TYR A 46 -2.14 1.56 5.92
C TYR A 46 -0.75 1.01 6.19
N SER A 47 -0.39 0.99 7.47
CA SER A 47 0.87 0.41 7.89
C SER A 47 0.75 -1.11 7.85
N PRO A 48 1.61 -1.83 7.12
CA PRO A 48 1.56 -3.28 7.04
C PRO A 48 1.82 -3.95 8.40
N VAL A 49 2.49 -3.26 9.32
CA VAL A 49 2.86 -3.80 10.64
C VAL A 49 1.82 -3.44 11.69
N SER A 50 1.48 -2.15 11.83
CA SER A 50 0.58 -1.68 12.90
C SER A 50 -0.90 -1.71 12.49
N MET A 51 -1.21 -1.98 11.23
CA MET A 51 -2.57 -2.00 10.67
C MET A 51 -3.37 -0.73 11.00
N ARG A 52 -2.68 0.41 11.05
CA ARG A 52 -3.25 1.75 11.24
C ARG A 52 -3.15 2.58 9.97
N PRO A 53 -4.09 3.51 9.73
CA PRO A 53 -3.96 4.49 8.66
C PRO A 53 -2.68 5.31 8.85
N LEU A 54 -1.92 5.53 7.77
CA LEU A 54 -0.77 6.44 7.83
C LEU A 54 -1.22 7.89 7.66
N SER A 55 -0.65 8.76 8.47
CA SER A 55 -0.64 10.19 8.17
C SER A 55 0.25 10.49 6.96
N GLY A 56 0.02 11.63 6.30
CA GLY A 56 0.84 12.05 5.15
C GLY A 56 2.34 12.20 5.49
N ARG A 57 2.70 12.50 6.74
CA ARG A 57 4.10 12.54 7.19
C ARG A 57 4.70 11.14 7.26
N GLU A 58 3.98 10.18 7.84
CA GLU A 58 4.44 8.80 7.95
C GLU A 58 4.51 8.13 6.58
N LEU A 59 3.55 8.39 5.69
CA LEU A 59 3.58 7.89 4.32
C LEU A 59 4.84 8.37 3.57
N ARG A 60 5.20 9.65 3.70
CA ARG A 60 6.43 10.19 3.11
C ARG A 60 7.68 9.51 3.67
N ARG A 61 7.74 9.28 4.98
CA ARG A 61 8.86 8.56 5.62
C ARG A 61 8.96 7.12 5.14
N MET A 62 7.83 6.42 5.07
CA MET A 62 7.78 5.02 4.62
C MET A 62 8.20 4.88 3.16
N ARG A 63 7.73 5.77 2.28
CA ARG A 63 8.15 5.80 0.87
C ARG A 63 9.62 6.12 0.71
N ALA A 64 10.15 7.07 1.49
CA ALA A 64 11.58 7.39 1.48
C ALA A 64 12.44 6.20 1.94
N ALA A 65 12.01 5.47 2.97
CA ALA A 65 12.69 4.25 3.43
C ALA A 65 12.73 3.17 2.33
N ARG A 66 11.59 2.90 1.68
CA ARG A 66 11.53 1.93 0.57
C ARG A 66 12.35 2.35 -0.65
N ALA A 67 12.36 3.63 -0.99
CA ALA A 67 13.17 4.12 -2.10
C ALA A 67 14.68 3.90 -1.85
N GLY A 68 15.11 3.97 -0.59
CA GLY A 68 16.49 3.64 -0.19
C GLY A 68 16.80 2.14 -0.18
N GLU A 69 15.79 1.28 -0.09
CA GLU A 69 15.92 -0.19 -0.10
C GLU A 69 15.99 -0.80 -1.50
N LEU A 70 15.99 0.00 -2.57
CA LEU A 70 16.20 -0.48 -3.93
C LEU A 70 17.58 -1.15 -4.05
N LYS A 71 17.61 -2.46 -3.81
CA LYS A 71 18.76 -3.32 -4.02
C LYS A 71 19.05 -3.31 -5.52
N ILE A 72 20.05 -2.52 -5.91
CA ILE A 72 20.60 -2.53 -7.27
C ILE A 72 21.15 -3.95 -7.49
N VAL A 73 20.38 -4.79 -8.15
CA VAL A 73 20.88 -6.08 -8.62
C VAL A 73 21.61 -5.77 -9.94
N PRO A 74 22.95 -5.91 -9.99
CA PRO A 74 23.66 -5.71 -11.23
C PRO A 74 23.13 -6.72 -12.25
N ALA A 75 22.73 -6.22 -13.43
CA ALA A 75 22.12 -7.00 -14.52
C ALA A 75 23.04 -8.08 -15.13
N GLY A 76 24.21 -8.34 -14.53
CA GLY A 76 25.25 -9.21 -15.05
C GLY A 76 25.43 -10.56 -14.35
N VAL A 77 24.62 -10.91 -13.34
CA VAL A 77 24.70 -12.26 -12.72
C VAL A 77 23.45 -13.04 -13.10
N SER A 78 23.59 -13.88 -14.11
CA SER A 78 22.64 -14.93 -14.47
C SER A 78 22.18 -15.67 -13.21
N ALA A 79 20.87 -15.73 -13.02
CA ALA A 79 20.24 -16.48 -11.95
C ALA A 79 20.73 -17.94 -11.94
N ALA A 80 21.62 -18.26 -10.99
CA ALA A 80 21.90 -19.64 -10.66
C ALA A 80 20.66 -20.22 -9.96
N PRO A 81 20.16 -21.40 -10.38
CA PRO A 81 18.94 -21.95 -9.82
C PRO A 81 19.15 -22.39 -8.36
N LEU A 82 18.16 -22.09 -7.52
CA LEU A 82 18.04 -22.59 -6.15
C LEU A 82 18.16 -24.12 -6.15
N GLN A 83 19.21 -24.66 -5.54
CA GLN A 83 19.24 -26.06 -5.12
C GLN A 83 18.40 -26.19 -3.83
N SER A 84 17.21 -26.78 -3.96
CA SER A 84 16.43 -27.27 -2.83
C SER A 84 17.21 -28.36 -2.10
N ALA A 85 17.81 -28.02 -0.97
CA ALA A 85 18.35 -28.99 -0.03
C ALA A 85 17.19 -29.66 0.73
N GLU A 86 16.73 -30.77 0.17
CA GLU A 86 15.77 -31.69 0.77
C GLU A 86 16.39 -32.35 2.02
N ARG A 87 15.97 -31.90 3.22
CA ARG A 87 16.34 -32.53 4.50
C ARG A 87 15.28 -33.57 4.86
N LYS A 88 15.50 -34.83 4.44
CA LYS A 88 14.74 -35.99 4.95
C LYS A 88 15.03 -36.17 6.45
N SER A 89 14.01 -35.97 7.28
CA SER A 89 13.97 -36.40 8.67
C SER A 89 13.49 -37.85 8.69
N SER A 90 14.40 -38.79 8.89
CA SER A 90 14.09 -40.14 9.34
C SER A 90 14.10 -40.14 10.87
N VAL A 91 12.95 -40.35 11.49
CA VAL A 91 12.85 -40.75 12.90
C VAL A 91 12.81 -42.28 12.91
N ALA A 92 13.74 -42.86 13.67
CA ALA A 92 13.79 -44.27 14.04
C ALA A 92 13.00 -44.48 15.33
#